data_AF-A0A0H2MLQ9-F1
#
_entry.id   AF-A0A0H2MLQ9-F1
#
_cell.length_a   1.000
_cell.length_b   1.000
_cell.length_c   1.000
_cell.angle_alpha   90.00
_cell.angle_beta   90.00
_cell.angle_gamma   90.00
#
_symmetry.space_group_name_H-M   'P 1'
#
loop_
_entity.id
_entity.type
_entity.pdbx_description
1 polymer ?
#
loop_
_entity_poly.entity_id
_entity_poly.type
_entity_poly.pdbx_seq_one_letter_code
_entity_poly.pdbx_strand_id
1 'polypeptide(L)'
;MKIGKLVQALLPKVLEYCEQKSHNEFERLCDAEYSKRNFNLNFPFLIPISSLPSDLSKRYWTKVYLVRGQTVRACSQWFEKDAVYFDKYLKRIGIDYDQSQFESELLESRATLSRKLSAPTARANSRYRGNAIGNAQNLLVRNILSNLGTEQFSEEDWQATKAYFNHQCAYCGKSKELVIEHAIPINKVYLGEHRLGNLVPSCRECNSAKANTDFREFLEGRDDKTAVIEAYMDEKNYVPLENNEQVSMILEMAYREVGTVAERYITIISELFVSEDEQ
;
A
#
# COMPACT_ATOMS: atom_id res chain seq x y z
N MET A 1 -9.38 14.10 -12.49
CA MET A 1 -9.33 13.01 -11.47
C MET A 1 -10.06 11.76 -11.98
N LYS A 2 -9.54 10.53 -11.72
CA LYS A 2 -10.27 9.28 -12.04
C LYS A 2 -11.51 9.14 -11.14
N ILE A 3 -12.70 9.01 -11.73
CA ILE A 3 -14.00 8.98 -11.02
C ILE A 3 -14.05 7.97 -9.87
N GLY A 4 -13.43 6.79 -10.00
CA GLY A 4 -13.42 5.78 -8.94
C GLY A 4 -12.83 6.30 -7.62
N LYS A 5 -11.79 7.16 -7.69
CA LYS A 5 -11.20 7.78 -6.50
C LYS A 5 -12.12 8.82 -5.86
N LEU A 6 -12.84 9.60 -6.67
CA LEU A 6 -13.85 10.56 -6.18
C LEU A 6 -14.95 9.81 -5.42
N VAL A 7 -15.46 8.73 -6.02
CA VAL A 7 -16.50 7.90 -5.43
C VAL A 7 -16.02 7.30 -4.11
N GLN A 8 -14.83 6.69 -4.06
CA GLN A 8 -14.29 6.13 -2.81
C GLN A 8 -14.13 7.18 -1.70
N ALA A 9 -13.72 8.40 -2.06
CA ALA A 9 -13.50 9.46 -1.10
C ALA A 9 -14.81 10.05 -0.54
N LEU A 10 -15.86 10.13 -1.36
CA LEU A 10 -17.17 10.64 -0.96
C LEU A 10 -18.13 9.56 -0.46
N LEU A 11 -17.83 8.28 -0.70
CA LEU A 11 -18.64 7.15 -0.27
C LEU A 11 -18.93 7.17 1.24
N PRO A 12 -17.99 7.47 2.16
CA PRO A 12 -18.31 7.59 3.57
C PRO A 12 -19.44 8.59 3.88
N LYS A 13 -19.47 9.75 3.19
CA LYS A 13 -20.56 10.74 3.35
C LYS A 13 -21.88 10.21 2.79
N VAL A 14 -21.84 9.46 1.69
CA VAL A 14 -23.01 8.78 1.12
C VAL A 14 -23.57 7.74 2.09
N LEU A 15 -22.70 6.97 2.73
CA LEU A 15 -23.10 5.97 3.73
C LEU A 15 -23.66 6.62 5.00
N GLU A 16 -23.04 7.70 5.47
CA GLU A 16 -23.56 8.50 6.59
C GLU A 16 -24.96 9.05 6.28
N TYR A 17 -25.20 9.54 5.06
CA TYR A 17 -26.52 9.96 4.61
C TYR A 17 -27.55 8.81 4.67
N CYS A 18 -27.14 7.60 4.26
CA CYS A 18 -27.99 6.41 4.32
C CYS A 18 -28.34 6.00 5.76
N GLU A 19 -27.45 6.24 6.73
CA GLU A 19 -27.68 5.96 8.14
C GLU A 19 -28.52 7.02 8.84
N GLN A 20 -28.24 8.30 8.58
CA GLN A 20 -28.80 9.41 9.36
C GLN A 20 -30.04 10.05 8.74
N LYS A 21 -30.14 10.11 7.41
CA LYS A 21 -31.14 10.94 6.71
C LYS A 21 -32.15 10.17 5.89
N SER A 22 -31.77 9.05 5.26
CA SER A 22 -32.71 8.29 4.44
C SER A 22 -32.43 6.79 4.42
N HIS A 23 -33.16 6.07 5.26
CA HIS A 23 -33.10 4.61 5.38
C HIS A 23 -33.40 3.87 4.06
N ASN A 24 -34.30 4.41 3.24
CA ASN A 24 -34.68 3.85 1.94
C ASN A 24 -33.60 4.05 0.88
N GLU A 25 -32.67 4.99 1.08
CA GLU A 25 -31.61 5.23 0.11
C GLU A 25 -30.61 4.07 0.10
N PHE A 26 -30.30 3.47 1.25
CA PHE A 26 -29.48 2.27 1.31
C PHE A 26 -30.05 1.12 0.46
N GLU A 27 -31.36 0.86 0.58
CA GLU A 27 -32.04 -0.19 -0.18
C GLU A 27 -31.97 0.09 -1.69
N ARG A 28 -32.12 1.36 -2.10
CA ARG A 28 -31.97 1.78 -3.49
C ARG A 28 -30.54 1.62 -4.01
N LEU A 29 -29.53 1.91 -3.18
CA LEU A 29 -28.12 1.72 -3.56
C LEU A 29 -27.76 0.25 -3.73
N CYS A 30 -28.47 -0.66 -3.06
CA CYS A 30 -28.37 -2.10 -3.25
C CYS A 30 -29.13 -2.64 -4.48
N ASP A 31 -29.95 -1.81 -5.12
CA ASP A 31 -30.72 -2.20 -6.31
C ASP A 31 -29.94 -1.95 -7.62
N ALA A 32 -29.91 -2.98 -8.47
CA ALA A 32 -29.16 -2.96 -9.72
C ALA A 32 -29.78 -1.99 -10.75
N GLU A 33 -31.11 -2.00 -10.88
CA GLU A 33 -31.84 -1.13 -11.81
C GLU A 33 -31.68 0.34 -11.45
N TYR A 34 -31.79 0.64 -10.17
CA TYR A 34 -31.53 1.96 -9.62
C TYR A 34 -30.11 2.40 -9.91
N SER A 35 -29.13 1.50 -9.71
CA SER A 35 -27.72 1.80 -9.95
C SER A 35 -27.44 2.05 -11.43
N LYS A 36 -28.10 1.31 -12.32
CA LYS A 36 -28.03 1.54 -13.76
C LYS A 36 -28.61 2.89 -14.18
N ARG A 37 -29.76 3.26 -13.63
CA ARG A 37 -30.44 4.52 -13.98
C ARG A 37 -29.75 5.76 -13.41
N ASN A 38 -29.21 5.67 -12.20
CA ASN A 38 -28.69 6.84 -11.47
C ASN A 38 -27.17 6.99 -11.56
N PHE A 39 -26.42 5.92 -11.84
CA PHE A 39 -24.96 5.91 -11.90
C PHE A 39 -24.38 5.33 -13.19
N ASN A 40 -25.24 4.82 -14.09
CA ASN A 40 -24.83 4.08 -15.29
C ASN A 40 -24.05 2.78 -14.99
N LEU A 41 -24.14 2.25 -13.78
CA LEU A 41 -23.48 1.01 -13.38
C LEU A 41 -24.29 -0.22 -13.80
N ASN A 42 -23.63 -1.26 -14.31
CA ASN A 42 -24.29 -2.54 -14.62
C ASN A 42 -24.46 -3.45 -13.38
N PHE A 43 -23.96 -3.00 -12.23
CA PHE A 43 -24.00 -3.71 -10.96
C PHE A 43 -24.53 -2.77 -9.87
N PRO A 44 -25.19 -3.30 -8.83
CA PRO A 44 -25.54 -2.53 -7.64
C PRO A 44 -24.39 -1.66 -7.15
N PHE A 45 -24.66 -0.43 -6.73
CA PHE A 45 -23.62 0.43 -6.16
C PHE A 45 -23.13 -0.14 -4.84
N LEU A 46 -24.03 -0.62 -3.98
CA LEU A 46 -23.69 -1.37 -2.77
C LEU A 46 -24.17 -2.82 -2.89
N ILE A 47 -23.45 -3.74 -2.27
CA ILE A 47 -23.89 -5.13 -2.16
C ILE A 47 -23.59 -5.67 -0.76
N PRO A 48 -24.57 -6.27 -0.06
CA PRO A 48 -24.31 -7.02 1.16
C PRO A 48 -23.37 -8.19 0.90
N ILE A 49 -22.37 -8.37 1.78
CA ILE A 49 -21.41 -9.46 1.65
C ILE A 49 -22.10 -10.83 1.75
N SER A 50 -23.15 -10.94 2.56
CA SER A 50 -24.01 -12.13 2.66
C SER A 50 -24.66 -12.52 1.33
N SER A 51 -24.79 -11.57 0.41
CA SER A 51 -25.49 -11.72 -0.87
C SER A 51 -24.54 -11.56 -2.05
N LEU A 52 -23.22 -11.55 -1.83
CA LEU A 52 -22.20 -11.35 -2.86
C LEU A 52 -21.69 -12.71 -3.41
N PRO A 53 -22.00 -13.06 -4.67
CA PRO A 53 -21.44 -14.24 -5.32
C PRO A 53 -19.92 -14.12 -5.53
N SER A 54 -19.20 -15.25 -5.45
CA SER A 54 -17.74 -15.28 -5.52
C SER A 54 -17.19 -14.81 -6.89
N ASP A 55 -17.94 -15.04 -7.97
CA ASP A 55 -17.63 -14.62 -9.34
C ASP A 55 -17.78 -13.11 -9.54
N LEU A 56 -18.71 -12.47 -8.81
CA LEU A 56 -18.95 -11.03 -8.88
C LEU A 56 -18.07 -10.22 -7.92
N SER A 57 -17.41 -10.85 -6.95
CA SER A 57 -16.53 -10.20 -5.97
C SER A 57 -15.48 -9.27 -6.59
N LYS A 58 -14.93 -9.62 -7.76
CA LYS A 58 -13.95 -8.81 -8.51
C LYS A 58 -14.50 -7.48 -9.04
N ARG A 59 -15.83 -7.31 -9.08
CA ARG A 59 -16.51 -6.09 -9.55
C ARG A 59 -16.73 -5.07 -8.43
N TYR A 60 -16.43 -5.42 -7.18
CA TYR A 60 -16.58 -4.54 -6.02
C TYR A 60 -15.23 -4.30 -5.35
N TRP A 61 -15.04 -3.12 -4.76
CA TRP A 61 -13.86 -2.86 -3.95
C TRP A 61 -13.83 -3.78 -2.73
N THR A 62 -12.63 -4.18 -2.34
CA THR A 62 -12.42 -5.10 -1.21
C THR A 62 -12.71 -4.45 0.15
N LYS A 63 -12.66 -3.11 0.22
CA LYS A 63 -13.02 -2.33 1.41
C LYS A 63 -14.47 -2.59 1.81
N VAL A 64 -14.65 -3.04 3.05
CA VAL A 64 -15.95 -3.34 3.65
C VAL A 64 -16.41 -2.13 4.45
N TYR A 65 -17.71 -1.84 4.34
CA TYR A 65 -18.36 -0.80 5.11
C TYR A 65 -19.47 -1.44 5.95
N LEU A 66 -19.62 -0.96 7.18
CA LEU A 66 -20.75 -1.31 8.02
C LEU A 66 -21.82 -0.24 7.83
N VAL A 67 -23.01 -0.64 7.39
CA VAL A 67 -24.14 0.25 7.19
C VAL A 67 -25.36 -0.40 7.80
N ARG A 68 -25.93 0.22 8.83
CA ARG A 68 -27.14 -0.30 9.52
C ARG A 68 -27.01 -1.76 9.99
N GLY A 69 -25.83 -2.14 10.46
CA GLY A 69 -25.54 -3.51 10.94
C GLY A 69 -25.29 -4.54 9.83
N GLN A 70 -25.34 -4.15 8.56
CA GLN A 70 -24.97 -5.01 7.42
C GLN A 70 -23.59 -4.64 6.90
N THR A 71 -22.78 -5.65 6.62
CA THR A 71 -21.48 -5.43 5.97
C THR A 71 -21.67 -5.44 4.46
N VAL A 72 -21.24 -4.35 3.80
CA VAL A 72 -21.41 -4.13 2.37
C VAL A 72 -20.09 -3.81 1.69
N ARG A 73 -20.03 -4.08 0.39
CA ARG A 73 -18.97 -3.60 -0.51
C ARG A 73 -19.55 -2.69 -1.57
N ALA A 74 -18.73 -1.78 -2.07
CA ALA A 74 -19.14 -0.83 -3.11
C ALA A 74 -18.56 -1.19 -4.48
N CYS A 75 -19.33 -0.92 -5.54
CA CYS A 75 -18.96 -1.25 -6.91
C CYS A 75 -17.70 -0.48 -7.35
N SER A 76 -16.80 -1.20 -8.02
CA SER A 76 -15.52 -0.68 -8.52
C SER A 76 -15.54 -0.24 -9.98
N GLN A 77 -16.63 -0.54 -10.71
CA GLN A 77 -16.71 -0.44 -12.17
C GLN A 77 -17.08 0.97 -12.65
N TRP A 78 -16.28 1.97 -12.27
CA TRP A 78 -16.49 3.37 -12.63
C TRP A 78 -15.56 3.82 -13.76
N PHE A 79 -16.12 4.50 -14.76
CA PHE A 79 -15.40 5.08 -15.90
C PHE A 79 -15.66 6.59 -16.01
N GLU A 80 -14.79 7.33 -16.69
CA GLU A 80 -14.86 8.82 -16.70
C GLU A 80 -16.22 9.39 -17.12
N LYS A 81 -16.91 8.73 -18.05
CA LYS A 81 -18.27 9.10 -18.49
C LYS A 81 -19.33 9.01 -17.37
N ASP A 82 -19.08 8.21 -16.34
CA ASP A 82 -20.01 7.99 -15.23
C ASP A 82 -19.95 9.13 -14.19
N ALA A 83 -18.96 10.03 -14.28
CA ALA A 83 -18.77 11.13 -13.35
C ALA A 83 -19.97 12.08 -13.28
N VAL A 84 -20.60 12.36 -14.43
CA VAL A 84 -21.78 13.24 -14.53
C VAL A 84 -22.96 12.67 -13.74
N TYR A 85 -23.10 11.34 -13.72
CA TYR A 85 -24.17 10.67 -13.00
C TYR A 85 -23.95 10.72 -11.49
N PHE A 86 -22.72 10.48 -11.04
CA PHE A 86 -22.37 10.57 -9.63
C PHE A 86 -22.49 11.99 -9.09
N ASP A 87 -22.08 13.01 -9.84
CA ASP A 87 -22.24 14.42 -9.48
C ASP A 87 -23.72 14.80 -9.30
N LYS A 88 -24.57 14.39 -10.26
CA LYS A 88 -26.02 14.59 -10.19
C LYS A 88 -26.63 13.91 -8.96
N TYR A 89 -26.16 12.72 -8.62
CA TYR A 89 -26.59 12.00 -7.42
C TYR A 89 -26.23 12.75 -6.14
N LEU A 90 -24.98 13.19 -6.00
CA LEU A 90 -24.49 13.91 -4.81
C LEU A 90 -25.30 15.19 -4.56
N LYS A 91 -25.54 15.98 -5.62
CA LYS A 91 -26.40 17.18 -5.56
C LYS A 91 -27.81 16.85 -5.07
N ARG A 92 -28.39 15.73 -5.53
CA ARG A 92 -29.73 15.30 -5.12
C ARG A 92 -29.81 14.95 -3.63
N ILE A 93 -28.79 14.29 -3.09
CA ILE A 93 -28.74 13.94 -1.66
C ILE A 93 -28.17 15.07 -0.78
N GLY A 94 -27.86 16.23 -1.38
CA GLY A 94 -27.39 17.42 -0.67
C GLY A 94 -25.95 17.30 -0.17
N ILE A 95 -25.13 16.45 -0.80
CA ILE A 95 -23.68 16.42 -0.55
C ILE A 95 -23.03 17.37 -1.53
N ASP A 96 -22.62 18.54 -1.02
CA ASP A 96 -21.80 19.46 -1.78
C ASP A 96 -20.32 19.05 -1.69
N TYR A 97 -19.63 19.17 -2.81
CA TYR A 97 -18.18 19.01 -2.86
C TYR A 97 -17.63 20.07 -3.83
N ASP A 98 -16.82 20.98 -3.31
CA ASP A 98 -16.10 21.93 -4.14
C ASP A 98 -14.93 21.19 -4.78
N GLN A 99 -15.01 20.99 -6.10
CA GLN A 99 -14.00 20.25 -6.86
C GLN A 99 -12.60 20.88 -6.75
N SER A 100 -12.51 22.19 -6.55
CA SER A 100 -11.25 22.93 -6.39
C SER A 100 -10.68 22.81 -4.97
N GLN A 101 -11.53 22.88 -3.94
CA GLN A 101 -11.11 22.62 -2.56
C GLN A 101 -10.78 21.15 -2.35
N PHE A 102 -11.46 20.23 -3.02
CA PHE A 102 -11.20 18.80 -2.88
C PHE A 102 -9.87 18.41 -3.52
N GLU A 103 -9.52 18.96 -4.68
CA GLU A 103 -8.17 18.78 -5.26
C GLU A 103 -7.10 19.40 -4.36
N SER A 104 -7.38 20.56 -3.77
CA SER A 104 -6.50 21.21 -2.79
C SER A 104 -6.34 20.37 -1.52
N GLU A 105 -7.40 19.83 -0.92
CA GLU A 105 -7.40 18.95 0.26
C GLU A 105 -6.79 17.57 -0.04
N LEU A 106 -6.86 17.08 -1.28
CA LEU A 106 -6.19 15.84 -1.68
C LEU A 106 -4.69 16.05 -1.91
N LEU A 107 -4.32 17.22 -2.46
CA LEU A 107 -2.92 17.68 -2.48
C LEU A 107 -2.43 17.98 -1.07
N GLU A 108 -3.25 18.56 -0.20
CA GLU A 108 -2.93 18.87 1.19
C GLU A 108 -2.93 17.62 2.05
N SER A 109 -3.72 16.59 1.77
CA SER A 109 -3.68 15.29 2.46
C SER A 109 -2.53 14.44 1.97
N ARG A 110 -2.15 14.49 0.68
CA ARG A 110 -0.88 13.94 0.19
C ARG A 110 0.31 14.73 0.74
N ALA A 111 0.21 16.05 0.83
CA ALA A 111 1.23 16.92 1.40
C ALA A 111 1.25 16.85 2.92
N THR A 112 0.16 16.55 3.63
CA THR A 112 0.13 16.32 5.09
C THR A 112 0.39 14.87 5.45
N LEU A 113 0.18 13.90 4.56
CA LEU A 113 0.80 12.58 4.67
C LEU A 113 2.31 12.75 4.48
N SER A 114 2.76 13.48 3.46
CA SER A 114 4.17 13.82 3.24
C SER A 114 4.76 14.70 4.37
N ARG A 115 3.99 15.62 4.97
CA ARG A 115 4.38 16.55 6.06
C ARG A 115 4.18 15.93 7.45
N LYS A 116 3.32 14.92 7.62
CA LYS A 116 3.31 14.01 8.80
C LYS A 116 4.41 12.95 8.68
N LEU A 117 4.86 12.62 7.46
CA LEU A 117 6.07 11.84 7.20
C LEU A 117 7.36 12.68 7.31
N SER A 118 7.27 14.02 7.38
CA SER A 118 8.44 14.92 7.41
C SER A 118 8.41 16.05 8.44
N ALA A 119 7.52 16.01 9.43
CA ALA A 119 7.74 16.74 10.67
C ALA A 119 8.53 15.81 11.60
N PRO A 120 9.87 15.92 11.70
CA PRO A 120 10.52 15.42 12.88
C PRO A 120 9.86 16.20 14.03
N THR A 121 9.16 15.48 14.91
CA THR A 121 8.97 15.98 16.27
C THR A 121 10.35 16.49 16.70
N ALA A 122 10.38 17.74 17.15
CA ALA A 122 11.59 18.44 17.47
C ALA A 122 12.57 17.51 18.19
N ARG A 123 13.86 17.63 17.85
CA ARG A 123 15.03 16.95 18.46
C ARG A 123 15.18 17.26 19.97
N ALA A 124 14.10 17.30 20.74
CA ALA A 124 14.13 17.55 22.16
C ALA A 124 14.81 16.39 22.90
N ASN A 125 14.88 15.18 22.30
CA ASN A 125 15.46 13.99 22.94
C ASN A 125 16.26 13.07 21.98
N SER A 126 16.80 13.57 20.86
CA SER A 126 17.72 12.74 20.06
C SER A 126 19.06 12.62 20.80
N ARG A 127 19.24 11.54 21.57
CA ARG A 127 20.54 11.22 22.19
C ARG A 127 21.59 11.21 21.07
N TYR A 128 22.70 11.92 21.27
CA TYR A 128 23.81 11.92 20.31
C TYR A 128 24.25 10.47 20.04
N ARG A 129 24.22 10.05 18.78
CA ARG A 129 24.48 8.66 18.34
C ARG A 129 23.58 7.59 18.98
N GLY A 130 22.38 7.96 19.43
CA GLY A 130 21.39 7.00 19.90
C GLY A 130 20.75 6.19 18.77
N ASN A 131 20.24 5.00 19.10
CA ASN A 131 19.50 4.18 18.14
C ASN A 131 18.15 4.82 17.82
N ALA A 132 17.92 5.13 16.55
CA ALA A 132 16.61 5.61 16.09
C ALA A 132 15.60 4.45 16.09
N ILE A 133 14.42 4.66 16.67
CA ILE A 133 13.32 3.68 16.65
C ILE A 133 12.99 3.22 15.23
N GLY A 134 13.12 4.12 14.26
CA GLY A 134 12.96 3.82 12.83
C GLY A 134 13.81 2.66 12.33
N ASN A 135 14.98 2.40 12.93
CA ASN A 135 15.80 1.23 12.57
C ASN A 135 15.09 -0.08 12.96
N ALA A 136 14.55 -0.17 14.18
CA ALA A 136 13.81 -1.34 14.64
C ALA A 136 12.51 -1.52 13.85
N GLN A 137 11.80 -0.43 13.57
CA GLN A 137 10.57 -0.47 12.76
C GLN A 137 10.86 -0.98 11.33
N ASN A 138 11.93 -0.48 10.70
CA ASN A 138 12.36 -0.96 9.37
C ASN A 138 12.83 -2.42 9.40
N LEU A 139 13.50 -2.84 10.48
CA LEU A 139 13.90 -4.24 10.67
C LEU A 139 12.67 -5.17 10.76
N LEU A 140 11.60 -4.75 11.45
CA LEU A 140 10.36 -5.54 11.47
C LEU A 140 9.76 -5.68 10.07
N VAL A 141 9.65 -4.58 9.32
CA VAL A 141 9.14 -4.61 7.94
C VAL A 141 9.97 -5.57 7.07
N ARG A 142 11.29 -5.49 7.17
CA ARG A 142 12.19 -6.41 6.45
C ARG A 142 11.99 -7.85 6.87
N ASN A 143 11.87 -8.11 8.17
CA ASN A 143 11.64 -9.46 8.67
C ASN A 143 10.33 -10.05 8.13
N ILE A 144 9.24 -9.28 8.11
CA ILE A 144 7.95 -9.73 7.56
C ILE A 144 8.10 -10.09 6.08
N LEU A 145 8.63 -9.17 5.27
CA LEU A 145 8.79 -9.37 3.83
C LEU A 145 9.85 -10.43 3.46
N SER A 146 10.80 -10.70 4.36
CA SER A 146 11.77 -11.78 4.20
C SER A 146 11.22 -13.17 4.52
N ASN A 147 10.15 -13.25 5.31
CA ASN A 147 9.56 -14.51 5.77
C ASN A 147 8.13 -14.71 5.28
N LEU A 148 7.70 -13.94 4.27
CA LEU A 148 6.37 -14.07 3.69
C LEU A 148 6.31 -15.30 2.77
N GLY A 149 5.31 -16.15 2.96
CA GLY A 149 5.17 -17.41 2.21
C GLY A 149 5.96 -18.57 2.81
N THR A 150 6.09 -19.65 2.06
CA THR A 150 6.77 -20.90 2.49
C THR A 150 7.94 -21.28 1.59
N GLU A 151 8.32 -20.40 0.67
CA GLU A 151 9.41 -20.63 -0.27
C GLU A 151 10.77 -20.59 0.46
N GLN A 152 11.68 -21.46 0.08
CA GLN A 152 13.05 -21.49 0.60
C GLN A 152 14.01 -21.16 -0.54
N PHE A 153 15.08 -20.43 -0.22
CA PHE A 153 16.16 -20.11 -1.15
C PHE A 153 17.43 -20.85 -0.72
N SER A 154 17.91 -21.75 -1.57
CA SER A 154 19.09 -22.59 -1.34
C SER A 154 20.34 -22.09 -2.09
N GLU A 155 21.49 -22.71 -1.83
CA GLU A 155 22.71 -22.42 -2.60
C GLU A 155 22.57 -22.89 -4.05
N GLU A 156 21.86 -24.00 -4.30
CA GLU A 156 21.55 -24.48 -5.64
C GLU A 156 20.72 -23.44 -6.42
N ASP A 157 19.73 -22.85 -5.76
CA ASP A 157 18.94 -21.76 -6.33
C ASP A 157 19.80 -20.54 -6.66
N TRP A 158 20.78 -20.24 -5.81
CA TRP A 158 21.72 -19.15 -6.06
C TRP A 158 22.62 -19.41 -7.27
N GLN A 159 23.13 -20.63 -7.42
CA GLN A 159 23.91 -21.01 -8.60
C GLN A 159 23.06 -20.96 -9.87
N ALA A 160 21.81 -21.44 -9.83
CA ALA A 160 20.86 -21.34 -10.93
C ALA A 160 20.55 -19.87 -11.29
N THR A 161 20.36 -19.02 -10.29
CA THR A 161 20.19 -17.57 -10.46
C THR A 161 21.39 -16.98 -11.19
N LYS A 162 22.61 -17.23 -10.72
CA LYS A 162 23.83 -16.73 -11.39
C LYS A 162 23.95 -17.26 -12.82
N ALA A 163 23.63 -18.52 -13.07
CA ALA A 163 23.67 -19.12 -14.38
C ALA A 163 22.70 -18.43 -15.36
N TYR A 164 21.48 -18.12 -14.92
CA TYR A 164 20.49 -17.37 -15.71
C TYR A 164 21.06 -16.02 -16.19
N PHE A 165 21.73 -15.29 -15.30
CA PHE A 165 22.37 -14.00 -15.62
C PHE A 165 23.79 -14.15 -16.20
N ASN A 166 24.17 -15.31 -16.74
CA ASN A 166 25.49 -15.59 -17.33
C ASN A 166 26.68 -15.28 -16.40
N HIS A 167 26.50 -15.46 -15.08
CA HIS A 167 27.47 -15.10 -14.05
C HIS A 167 27.92 -13.62 -14.13
N GLN A 168 27.01 -12.74 -14.54
CA GLN A 168 27.23 -11.30 -14.64
C GLN A 168 26.29 -10.54 -13.71
N CYS A 169 26.67 -9.31 -13.37
CA CYS A 169 25.79 -8.41 -12.64
C CYS A 169 24.56 -8.07 -13.50
N ALA A 170 23.36 -8.27 -12.94
CA ALA A 170 22.07 -7.98 -13.58
C ALA A 170 21.96 -6.51 -14.06
N TYR A 171 22.63 -5.59 -13.38
CA TYR A 171 22.58 -4.16 -13.69
C TYR A 171 23.60 -3.70 -14.73
N CYS A 172 24.89 -4.02 -14.54
CA CYS A 172 25.96 -3.50 -15.40
C CYS A 172 26.47 -4.51 -16.44
N GLY A 173 26.04 -5.77 -16.37
CA GLY A 173 26.47 -6.84 -17.29
C GLY A 173 27.94 -7.26 -17.15
N LYS A 174 28.66 -6.79 -16.13
CA LYS A 174 30.07 -7.14 -15.92
C LYS A 174 30.20 -8.40 -15.05
N SER A 175 31.14 -9.26 -15.39
CA SER A 175 31.57 -10.38 -14.54
C SER A 175 32.46 -9.84 -13.42
N LYS A 176 31.88 -9.74 -12.23
CA LYS A 176 32.53 -9.27 -10.99
C LYS A 176 32.17 -10.23 -9.85
N GLU A 177 32.67 -9.96 -8.66
CA GLU A 177 32.13 -10.60 -7.45
C GLU A 177 30.65 -10.25 -7.31
N LEU A 178 29.79 -11.27 -7.31
CA LEU A 178 28.34 -11.13 -7.27
C LEU A 178 27.84 -11.39 -5.84
N VAL A 179 27.00 -10.48 -5.37
CA VAL A 179 26.23 -10.61 -4.13
C VAL A 179 24.75 -10.78 -4.46
N ILE A 180 24.02 -11.41 -3.55
CA ILE A 180 22.55 -11.47 -3.61
C ILE A 180 22.03 -10.06 -3.37
N GLU A 181 21.15 -9.61 -4.25
CA GLU A 181 20.50 -8.31 -4.16
C GLU A 181 19.01 -8.45 -4.50
N HIS A 182 18.19 -7.56 -3.95
CA HIS A 182 16.75 -7.53 -4.17
C HIS A 182 16.40 -6.50 -5.25
N ALA A 183 16.00 -6.97 -6.43
CA ALA A 183 15.63 -6.10 -7.55
C ALA A 183 14.57 -5.07 -7.11
N ILE A 184 13.53 -5.52 -6.43
CA ILE A 184 12.58 -4.68 -5.70
C ILE A 184 13.02 -4.63 -4.23
N PRO A 185 13.30 -3.44 -3.68
CA PRO A 185 13.87 -3.32 -2.34
C PRO A 185 12.86 -3.72 -1.25
N ILE A 186 13.37 -4.38 -0.21
CA ILE A 186 12.58 -4.81 0.95
C ILE A 186 12.30 -3.62 1.87
N ASN A 187 11.21 -2.91 1.60
CA ASN A 187 10.72 -1.80 2.41
C ASN A 187 9.20 -1.61 2.27
N LYS A 188 8.65 -0.69 3.06
CA LYS A 188 7.20 -0.42 3.11
C LYS A 188 6.63 0.33 1.90
N VAL A 189 7.49 0.80 0.99
CA VAL A 189 7.09 1.57 -0.20
C VAL A 189 6.97 0.65 -1.40
N TYR A 190 8.03 -0.09 -1.73
CA TYR A 190 8.09 -0.97 -2.89
C TYR A 190 7.65 -2.41 -2.61
N LEU A 191 7.61 -2.80 -1.33
CA LEU A 191 7.05 -4.08 -0.89
C LEU A 191 7.78 -5.32 -1.45
N GLY A 192 9.07 -5.21 -1.80
CA GLY A 192 9.86 -6.32 -2.29
C GLY A 192 10.03 -7.43 -1.25
N GLU A 193 9.99 -8.69 -1.69
CA GLU A 193 10.12 -9.87 -0.83
C GLU A 193 11.49 -10.53 -0.97
N HIS A 194 11.95 -11.28 0.03
CA HIS A 194 13.13 -12.14 -0.13
C HIS A 194 12.71 -13.46 -0.78
N ARG A 195 12.49 -13.42 -2.09
CA ARG A 195 11.89 -14.52 -2.85
C ARG A 195 12.58 -14.73 -4.19
N LEU A 196 12.60 -15.97 -4.69
CA LEU A 196 13.05 -16.24 -6.07
C LEU A 196 12.28 -15.37 -7.06
N GLY A 197 12.99 -14.92 -8.10
CA GLY A 197 12.52 -13.89 -9.02
C GLY A 197 12.82 -12.46 -8.55
N ASN A 198 12.78 -12.17 -7.25
CA ASN A 198 13.25 -10.88 -6.73
C ASN A 198 14.74 -10.85 -6.39
N LEU A 199 15.36 -12.02 -6.18
CA LEU A 199 16.80 -12.14 -5.91
C LEU A 199 17.60 -12.19 -7.22
N VAL A 200 18.47 -11.21 -7.42
CA VAL A 200 19.31 -11.07 -8.62
C VAL A 200 20.79 -10.93 -8.26
N PRO A 201 21.71 -11.28 -9.16
CA PRO A 201 23.12 -11.07 -8.94
C PRO A 201 23.54 -9.63 -9.19
N SER A 202 24.15 -9.01 -8.19
CA SER A 202 24.65 -7.64 -8.29
C SER A 202 26.12 -7.56 -7.92
N CYS A 203 26.88 -6.70 -8.58
CA CYS A 203 28.19 -6.31 -8.06
C CYS A 203 28.03 -5.31 -6.90
N ARG A 204 29.02 -5.25 -6.01
CA ARG A 204 28.96 -4.37 -4.82
C ARG A 204 28.73 -2.90 -5.18
N GLU A 205 29.29 -2.42 -6.29
CA GLU A 205 29.12 -1.02 -6.71
C GLU A 205 27.70 -0.72 -7.19
N CYS A 206 27.08 -1.62 -7.97
CA CYS A 206 25.69 -1.44 -8.41
C CYS A 206 24.72 -1.59 -7.24
N ASN A 207 24.92 -2.58 -6.36
CA ASN A 207 24.11 -2.76 -5.15
C ASN A 207 24.15 -1.50 -4.27
N SER A 208 25.35 -0.97 -4.02
CA SER A 208 25.50 0.26 -3.23
C SER A 208 24.90 1.49 -3.92
N ALA A 209 24.96 1.58 -5.25
CA ALA A 209 24.39 2.70 -6.00
C ALA A 209 22.86 2.65 -6.06
N LYS A 210 22.27 1.46 -6.21
CA LYS A 210 20.82 1.24 -6.22
C LYS A 210 20.20 1.47 -4.84
N ALA A 211 20.87 1.03 -3.78
CA ALA A 211 20.43 1.20 -2.39
C ALA A 211 18.96 0.79 -2.17
N ASN A 212 18.06 1.74 -1.88
CA ASN A 212 16.65 1.48 -1.59
C ASN A 212 15.71 1.79 -2.77
N THR A 213 16.25 1.97 -3.96
CA THR A 213 15.51 2.29 -5.19
C THR A 213 15.08 1.02 -5.90
N ASP A 214 13.93 1.07 -6.58
CA ASP A 214 13.45 0.00 -7.45
C ASP A 214 14.39 -0.24 -8.64
N PHE A 215 14.50 -1.48 -9.13
CA PHE A 215 15.38 -1.79 -10.25
C PHE A 215 14.99 -1.03 -11.52
N ARG A 216 13.70 -0.76 -11.76
CA ARG A 216 13.23 -0.05 -12.96
C ARG A 216 13.67 1.41 -12.93
N GLU A 217 13.56 2.04 -11.77
CA GLU A 217 14.05 3.40 -11.55
C GLU A 217 15.58 3.46 -11.67
N PHE A 218 16.30 2.49 -11.12
CA PHE A 218 17.77 2.44 -11.22
C PHE A 218 18.29 2.16 -12.64
N LEU A 219 17.49 1.47 -13.46
CA LEU A 219 17.78 1.14 -14.85
C LEU A 219 17.12 2.08 -15.84
N GLU A 220 16.60 3.24 -15.43
CA GLU A 220 15.95 4.19 -16.35
C GLU A 220 16.84 4.46 -17.59
N GLY A 221 16.28 4.21 -18.78
CA GLY A 221 16.99 4.30 -20.07
C GLY A 221 17.82 3.08 -20.46
N ARG A 222 17.76 1.97 -19.72
CA ARG A 222 18.41 0.67 -20.00
C ARG A 222 17.39 -0.45 -20.08
N ASP A 223 16.47 -0.31 -21.04
CA ASP A 223 15.33 -1.21 -21.23
C ASP A 223 15.74 -2.67 -21.48
N ASP A 224 16.92 -2.91 -22.07
CA ASP A 224 17.48 -4.25 -22.26
C ASP A 224 17.72 -4.98 -20.93
N LYS A 225 18.23 -4.26 -19.92
CA LYS A 225 18.50 -4.83 -18.59
C LYS A 225 17.23 -4.99 -17.78
N THR A 226 16.31 -4.03 -17.88
CA THR A 226 14.99 -4.10 -17.25
C THR A 226 14.23 -5.33 -17.74
N ALA A 227 14.19 -5.55 -19.06
CA ALA A 227 13.50 -6.68 -19.67
C ALA A 227 14.07 -8.04 -19.23
N VAL A 228 15.40 -8.15 -19.04
CA VAL A 228 16.02 -9.40 -18.54
C VAL A 228 15.61 -9.69 -17.09
N ILE A 229 15.52 -8.68 -16.23
CA ILE A 229 15.08 -8.87 -14.84
C ILE A 229 13.59 -9.23 -14.80
N GLU A 230 12.76 -8.58 -15.60
CA GLU A 230 11.32 -8.90 -15.68
C GLU A 230 11.08 -10.32 -16.23
N ALA A 231 11.81 -10.73 -17.26
CA ALA A 231 11.75 -12.10 -17.77
C ALA A 231 12.20 -13.14 -16.72
N TYR A 232 13.17 -12.79 -15.88
CA TYR A 232 13.58 -13.64 -14.75
C TYR A 232 12.48 -13.76 -13.69
N MET A 233 11.84 -12.65 -13.34
CA MET A 233 10.68 -12.65 -12.42
C MET A 233 9.57 -13.55 -12.95
N ASP A 234 9.23 -13.43 -14.24
CA ASP A 234 8.22 -14.26 -14.89
C ASP A 234 8.59 -15.75 -14.88
N GLU A 235 9.85 -16.10 -15.21
CA GLU A 235 10.31 -17.51 -15.16
C GLU A 235 10.17 -18.12 -13.77
N LYS A 236 10.44 -17.33 -12.72
CA LYS A 236 10.30 -17.77 -11.33
C LYS A 236 8.89 -17.65 -10.78
N ASN A 237 7.90 -17.27 -11.60
CA ASN A 237 6.52 -17.00 -11.20
C ASN A 237 6.43 -15.99 -10.04
N TYR A 238 7.34 -15.01 -10.04
CA TYR A 238 7.36 -13.93 -9.06
C TYR A 238 6.48 -12.79 -9.54
N VAL A 239 5.42 -12.52 -8.77
CA VAL A 239 4.54 -11.38 -9.00
C VAL A 239 4.77 -10.36 -7.89
N PRO A 240 5.35 -9.19 -8.19
CA PRO A 240 5.58 -8.16 -7.19
C PRO A 240 4.33 -7.76 -6.42
N LEU A 241 4.49 -7.49 -5.12
CA LEU A 241 3.42 -6.95 -4.27
C LEU A 241 3.18 -5.44 -4.47
N GLU A 242 3.85 -4.82 -5.44
CA GLU A 242 3.72 -3.40 -5.74
C GLU A 242 2.25 -2.98 -5.85
N ASN A 243 1.90 -1.85 -5.24
CA ASN A 243 0.54 -1.31 -5.18
C ASN A 243 -0.49 -2.20 -4.42
N ASN A 244 -0.07 -3.22 -3.69
CA ASN A 244 -0.96 -3.95 -2.79
C ASN A 244 -1.26 -3.11 -1.54
N GLU A 245 -2.37 -2.35 -1.60
CA GLU A 245 -2.81 -1.47 -0.52
C GLU A 245 -2.99 -2.21 0.82
N GLN A 246 -3.44 -3.47 0.80
CA GLN A 246 -3.62 -4.26 2.03
C GLN A 246 -2.29 -4.57 2.69
N VAL A 247 -1.31 -5.06 1.91
CA VAL A 247 0.04 -5.35 2.42
C VAL A 247 0.69 -4.05 2.91
N SER A 248 0.56 -2.96 2.16
CA SER A 248 1.08 -1.65 2.58
C SER A 248 0.46 -1.19 3.91
N MET A 249 -0.87 -1.32 4.08
CA MET A 249 -1.56 -0.99 5.32
C MET A 249 -1.10 -1.87 6.49
N ILE A 250 -0.98 -3.18 6.29
CA ILE A 250 -0.53 -4.13 7.33
C ILE A 250 0.91 -3.82 7.76
N LEU A 251 1.81 -3.56 6.81
CA LEU A 251 3.19 -3.20 7.12
C LEU A 251 3.29 -1.84 7.81
N GLU A 252 2.46 -0.86 7.44
CA GLU A 252 2.40 0.43 8.13
C GLU A 252 1.84 0.30 9.55
N MET A 253 0.87 -0.59 9.79
CA MET A 253 0.40 -0.93 11.14
C MET A 253 1.52 -1.55 11.97
N ALA A 254 2.18 -2.59 11.46
CA ALA A 254 3.31 -3.25 12.12
C ALA A 254 4.45 -2.27 12.42
N TYR A 255 4.78 -1.39 11.47
CA TYR A 255 5.77 -0.33 11.63
C TYR A 255 5.44 0.59 12.81
N ARG A 256 4.17 1.00 12.95
CA ARG A 256 3.73 1.89 14.05
C ARG A 256 3.69 1.17 15.39
N GLU A 257 3.22 -0.08 15.43
CA GLU A 257 3.12 -0.86 16.66
C GLU A 257 4.47 -1.01 17.37
N VAL A 258 5.57 -1.20 16.63
CA VAL A 258 6.93 -1.22 17.21
C VAL A 258 7.27 0.08 17.91
N GLY A 259 6.87 1.22 17.34
CA GLY A 259 7.04 2.54 17.95
C GLY A 259 6.23 2.66 19.25
N THR A 260 4.94 2.31 19.19
CA THR A 260 4.05 2.34 20.36
C THR A 260 4.54 1.44 21.49
N VAL A 261 5.03 0.24 21.17
CA VAL A 261 5.60 -0.68 22.16
C VAL A 261 6.83 -0.07 22.83
N ALA A 262 7.74 0.52 22.04
CA ALA A 262 8.92 1.17 22.60
C ALA A 262 8.54 2.35 23.51
N GLU A 263 7.63 3.22 23.07
CA GLU A 263 7.13 4.36 23.86
C GLU A 263 6.48 3.89 25.17
N ARG A 264 5.61 2.88 25.10
CA ARG A 264 4.94 2.31 26.28
C ARG A 264 5.94 1.85 27.34
N TYR A 265 6.94 1.07 26.95
CA TYR A 265 7.92 0.56 27.92
C TYR A 265 8.87 1.66 28.42
N ILE A 266 9.21 2.66 27.60
CA ILE A 266 9.95 3.85 28.05
C ILE A 266 9.15 4.57 29.14
N THR A 267 7.84 4.78 28.95
CA THR A 267 6.97 5.43 29.94
C THR A 267 6.90 4.62 31.23
N ILE A 268 6.62 3.33 31.15
CA ILE A 268 6.56 2.44 32.33
C ILE A 268 7.87 2.49 33.13
N ILE A 269 9.02 2.42 32.43
CA ILE A 269 10.33 2.48 33.09
C ILE A 269 10.55 3.86 33.71
N SER A 270 10.18 4.94 33.03
CA SER A 270 10.37 6.31 33.51
C SER A 270 9.57 6.58 34.79
N GLU A 271 8.33 6.08 34.87
CA GLU A 271 7.46 6.23 36.05
C GLU A 271 8.04 5.59 37.32
N LEU A 272 8.86 4.53 37.19
CA LEU A 272 9.53 3.89 38.33
C LEU A 272 10.57 4.78 39.02
N PHE A 273 11.05 5.83 38.34
CA PHE A 273 12.12 6.70 38.84
C PHE A 273 11.64 8.11 39.21
N VAL A 274 10.33 8.39 39.15
CA VAL A 274 9.75 9.71 39.52
C VAL A 274 9.48 9.82 41.03
N SER A 275 9.64 8.75 41.81
CA SER A 275 9.21 8.68 43.21
C SER A 275 10.22 9.12 44.29
N GLU A 276 11.35 9.74 43.96
CA GLU A 276 12.39 10.09 44.97
C GLU A 276 12.63 11.59 45.22
N ASP A 277 11.97 12.52 44.51
CA ASP A 277 12.26 13.97 44.65
C ASP A 277 11.15 14.82 45.33
N GLU A 278 10.15 14.20 45.99
CA GLU A 278 9.10 14.90 46.77
C GLU A 278 9.08 14.53 48.27
N GLN A 279 10.23 14.53 48.95
CA GLN A 279 10.31 14.52 50.42
C GLN A 279 11.18 15.64 50.98
#